data_AF-A0A3A6TAN9-F1
#
_entry.id   AF-A0A3A6TAN9-F1
#
_cell.length_a   1.000
_cell.length_b   1.000
_cell.length_c   1.000
_cell.angle_alpha   90.00
_cell.angle_beta   90.00
_cell.angle_gamma   90.00
#
_symmetry.space_group_name_H-M   'P 1'
#
loop_
_entity.id
_entity.type
_entity.pdbx_description
1 polymer ?
#
loop_
_entity_poly.entity_id
_entity_poly.type
_entity_poly.pdbx_seq_one_letter_code
_entity_poly.pdbx_strand_id
1 'polypeptide(L)'
;MTETEGLIITVAKQQAINFVAVVLCCVISYFSFKSFSYNDAKDILGALINISASIFTIVGLWVGFLYPNAMNSIVKDDVSYIKNEHDSPRIEKLVYTIITSACVMAGILIFFLVKAVFYALPVYQANKDLFKYIGIFFIYFISWMQLKCVMSLILSNLHFVNHLHGRLAKAKLEHYDE
;
A
#
# COMPACT_ATOMS: atom_id res chain seq x y z
N MET A 1 2.99 -11.96 29.70
CA MET A 1 2.73 -11.05 28.58
C MET A 1 2.80 -11.86 27.31
N THR A 2 1.66 -12.42 26.92
CA THR A 2 1.52 -13.36 25.82
C THR A 2 1.61 -12.62 24.49
N GLU A 3 2.32 -13.15 23.49
CA GLU A 3 2.46 -12.55 22.14
C GLU A 3 1.14 -12.04 21.54
N THR A 4 0.02 -12.69 21.89
CA THR A 4 -1.34 -12.33 21.51
C THR A 4 -1.76 -10.93 22.01
N GLU A 5 -1.40 -10.52 23.23
CA GLU A 5 -1.72 -9.19 23.76
C GLU A 5 -0.92 -8.10 23.03
N GLY A 6 0.35 -8.35 22.73
CA GLY A 6 1.19 -7.44 21.96
C GLY A 6 0.69 -7.26 20.52
N LEU A 7 0.22 -8.33 19.89
CA LEU A 7 -0.35 -8.31 18.55
C LEU A 7 -1.68 -7.54 18.52
N ILE A 8 -2.57 -7.76 19.49
CA ILE A 8 -3.84 -7.04 19.61
C ILE A 8 -3.60 -5.54 19.82
N ILE A 9 -2.65 -5.14 20.68
CA ILE A 9 -2.32 -3.72 20.90
C ILE A 9 -1.76 -3.08 19.62
N THR A 10 -0.94 -3.81 18.87
CA THR A 10 -0.34 -3.31 17.61
C THR A 10 -1.41 -3.16 16.52
N VAL A 11 -2.30 -4.14 16.39
CA VAL A 11 -3.44 -4.09 15.46
C VAL A 11 -4.42 -3.00 15.86
N ALA A 12 -4.71 -2.83 17.16
CA ALA A 12 -5.60 -1.78 17.66
C ALA A 12 -5.04 -0.37 17.42
N LYS A 13 -3.73 -0.15 17.63
CA LYS A 13 -3.07 1.12 17.24
C LYS A 13 -3.16 1.37 15.75
N GLN A 14 -2.94 0.35 14.92
CA GLN A 14 -3.04 0.47 13.48
C GLN A 14 -4.48 0.77 13.02
N GLN A 15 -5.47 0.14 13.65
CA GLN A 15 -6.89 0.42 13.42
C GLN A 15 -7.30 1.82 13.88
N ALA A 16 -6.79 2.29 15.03
CA ALA A 16 -7.02 3.64 15.51
C ALA A 16 -6.45 4.69 14.55
N ILE A 17 -5.25 4.48 14.01
CA ILE A 17 -4.66 5.36 12.99
C ILE A 17 -5.52 5.37 11.71
N ASN A 18 -6.00 4.21 11.27
CA ASN A 18 -6.91 4.14 10.11
C ASN A 18 -8.24 4.85 10.40
N PHE A 19 -8.79 4.72 11.59
CA PHE A 19 -10.02 5.39 12.01
C PHE A 19 -9.86 6.91 12.05
N VAL A 20 -8.77 7.41 12.66
CA VAL A 20 -8.43 8.84 12.68
C VAL A 20 -8.25 9.37 11.25
N ALA A 21 -7.60 8.60 10.37
CA ALA A 21 -7.45 8.98 8.98
C ALA A 21 -8.78 9.04 8.23
N VAL A 22 -9.71 8.11 8.50
CA VAL A 22 -11.07 8.14 7.95
C VAL A 22 -11.82 9.38 8.42
N VAL A 23 -11.74 9.72 9.72
CA VAL A 23 -12.37 10.93 10.28
C VAL A 23 -11.78 12.20 9.64
N LEU A 24 -10.45 12.27 9.49
CA LEU A 24 -9.76 13.36 8.79
C LEU A 24 -10.22 13.46 7.32
N CYS A 25 -10.32 12.33 6.62
CA CYS A 25 -10.82 12.31 5.24
C CYS A 25 -12.27 12.82 5.16
N CYS A 26 -13.15 12.46 6.10
CA CYS A 26 -14.51 12.99 6.18
C CYS A 26 -14.55 14.50 6.37
N VAL A 27 -13.73 15.04 7.29
CA VAL A 27 -13.65 16.48 7.60
C VAL A 27 -13.11 17.26 6.41
N ILE A 28 -12.02 16.79 5.81
CA ILE A 28 -11.40 17.42 4.63
C ILE A 28 -12.38 17.36 3.45
N SER A 29 -13.07 16.23 3.25
CA SER A 29 -14.06 16.09 2.17
C SER A 29 -15.23 17.07 2.34
N TYR A 30 -15.68 17.30 3.57
CA TYR A 30 -16.75 18.27 3.86
C TYR A 30 -16.33 19.70 3.52
N PHE A 31 -15.10 20.09 3.85
CA PHE A 31 -14.58 21.43 3.55
C PHE A 31 -14.30 21.60 2.05
N SER A 32 -13.72 20.59 1.40
CA SER A 32 -13.34 20.61 -0.02
C SER A 32 -14.52 20.45 -0.97
N PHE A 33 -15.70 20.01 -0.49
CA PHE A 33 -16.87 19.70 -1.32
C PHE A 33 -17.27 20.83 -2.29
N LYS A 34 -17.14 22.09 -1.86
CA LYS A 34 -17.53 23.26 -2.69
C LYS A 34 -16.51 23.60 -3.78
N SER A 35 -15.21 23.40 -3.53
CA SER A 35 -14.15 23.77 -4.47
C SER A 35 -13.71 22.62 -5.38
N PHE A 36 -14.01 21.37 -5.03
CA PHE A 36 -13.50 20.21 -5.76
C PHE A 36 -14.25 20.00 -7.08
N SER A 37 -13.51 20.05 -8.19
CA SER A 37 -14.01 19.77 -9.54
C SER A 37 -13.79 18.30 -9.92
N TYR A 38 -14.54 17.84 -10.93
CA TYR A 38 -14.35 16.51 -11.49
C TYR A 38 -12.98 16.34 -12.16
N ASN A 39 -12.43 17.41 -12.74
CA ASN A 39 -11.10 17.32 -13.36
C ASN A 39 -10.01 17.08 -12.30
N ASP A 40 -10.07 17.79 -11.17
CA ASP A 40 -9.17 17.57 -10.03
C ASP A 40 -9.25 16.11 -9.53
N ALA A 41 -10.48 15.57 -9.45
CA ALA A 41 -10.73 14.17 -9.10
C ALA A 41 -10.00 13.20 -10.04
N LYS A 42 -10.16 13.42 -11.35
CA LYS A 42 -9.58 12.58 -12.39
C LYS A 42 -8.05 12.67 -12.38
N ASP A 43 -7.50 13.87 -12.18
CA ASP A 43 -6.05 14.10 -12.17
C ASP A 43 -5.40 13.43 -10.96
N ILE A 44 -6.01 13.56 -9.77
CA ILE A 44 -5.55 12.87 -8.55
C ILE A 44 -5.62 11.35 -8.74
N LEU A 45 -6.75 10.82 -9.20
CA LEU A 45 -6.91 9.38 -9.43
C LEU A 45 -5.91 8.84 -10.47
N GLY A 46 -5.62 9.62 -11.52
CA GLY A 46 -4.59 9.28 -12.50
C GLY A 46 -3.20 9.24 -11.90
N ALA A 47 -2.84 10.23 -11.08
CA ALA A 47 -1.57 10.24 -10.36
C ALA A 47 -1.43 9.03 -9.41
N LEU A 48 -2.51 8.68 -8.70
CA LEU A 48 -2.56 7.51 -7.83
C LEU A 48 -2.33 6.20 -8.59
N ILE A 49 -2.96 6.00 -9.75
CA ILE A 49 -2.72 4.81 -10.60
C ILE A 49 -1.25 4.74 -11.00
N ASN A 50 -0.68 5.86 -11.46
CA ASN A 50 0.72 5.90 -11.90
C ASN A 50 1.68 5.53 -10.76
N ILE A 51 1.50 6.11 -9.57
CA ILE A 51 2.29 5.77 -8.38
C ILE A 51 2.12 4.29 -8.01
N SER A 52 0.89 3.78 -8.08
CA SER A 52 0.58 2.37 -7.75
C SER A 52 1.28 1.41 -8.70
N ALA A 53 1.25 1.70 -10.01
CA ALA A 53 1.92 0.92 -11.04
C ALA A 53 3.44 0.95 -10.89
N SER A 54 4.02 2.12 -10.59
CA SER A 54 5.46 2.25 -10.31
C SER A 54 5.87 1.42 -9.10
N ILE A 55 5.10 1.47 -8.00
CA ILE A 55 5.38 0.67 -6.80
C ILE A 55 5.26 -0.83 -7.09
N PHE A 56 4.19 -1.25 -7.75
CA PHE A 56 3.99 -2.64 -8.15
C PHE A 56 5.19 -3.16 -8.95
N THR A 57 5.70 -2.34 -9.88
CA THR A 57 6.85 -2.68 -10.73
C THR A 57 8.14 -2.78 -9.93
N ILE A 58 8.46 -1.77 -9.10
CA ILE A 58 9.69 -1.76 -8.31
C ILE A 58 9.69 -2.94 -7.35
N VAL A 59 8.66 -3.11 -6.52
CA VAL A 59 8.64 -4.19 -5.53
C VAL A 59 8.59 -5.56 -6.19
N GLY A 60 7.83 -5.72 -7.28
CA GLY A 60 7.80 -6.97 -8.05
C GLY A 60 9.19 -7.38 -8.55
N LEU A 61 9.94 -6.42 -9.08
CA LEU A 61 11.33 -6.63 -9.50
C LEU A 61 12.25 -6.98 -8.32
N TRP A 62 12.13 -6.27 -7.19
CA TRP A 62 12.91 -6.55 -5.99
C TRP A 62 12.65 -7.94 -5.41
N VAL A 63 11.39 -8.38 -5.36
CA VAL A 63 11.02 -9.72 -4.88
C VAL A 63 11.59 -10.81 -5.81
N GLY A 64 11.49 -10.61 -7.13
CA GLY A 64 12.05 -11.53 -8.11
C GLY A 64 13.57 -11.70 -8.01
N PHE A 65 14.30 -10.60 -7.74
CA PHE A 65 15.76 -10.63 -7.64
C PHE A 65 16.29 -11.10 -6.28
N LEU A 66 15.73 -10.63 -5.16
CA LEU A 66 16.26 -10.98 -3.84
C LEU A 66 15.88 -12.39 -3.40
N TYR A 67 14.76 -12.93 -3.89
CA TYR A 67 14.20 -14.16 -3.37
C TYR A 67 13.83 -15.19 -4.46
N PRO A 68 14.75 -15.53 -5.37
CA PRO A 68 14.49 -16.52 -6.43
C PRO A 68 14.16 -17.90 -5.84
N ASN A 69 14.75 -18.25 -4.69
CA ASN A 69 14.53 -19.54 -4.01
C ASN A 69 13.15 -19.64 -3.35
N ALA A 70 12.61 -18.53 -2.82
CA ALA A 70 11.25 -18.48 -2.29
C ALA A 70 10.22 -18.62 -3.43
N MET A 71 10.46 -17.95 -4.57
CA MET A 71 9.64 -18.12 -5.76
C MET A 71 9.70 -19.56 -6.30
N ASN A 72 10.88 -20.19 -6.32
CA ASN A 72 11.05 -21.57 -6.77
C ASN A 72 10.37 -22.58 -5.82
N SER A 73 10.35 -22.31 -4.52
CA SER A 73 9.67 -23.17 -3.53
C SER A 73 8.15 -23.08 -3.62
N ILE A 74 7.59 -21.89 -3.89
CA ILE A 74 6.14 -21.72 -4.16
C ILE A 74 5.74 -22.47 -5.43
N VAL A 75 6.58 -22.47 -6.47
CA VAL A 75 6.31 -23.18 -7.73
C VAL A 75 6.48 -24.70 -7.59
N LYS A 76 7.38 -25.16 -6.71
CA LYS A 76 7.65 -26.60 -6.48
C LYS A 76 6.84 -27.24 -5.35
N ASP A 77 6.00 -26.46 -4.65
CA ASP A 77 5.15 -26.90 -3.53
C ASP A 77 5.93 -27.54 -2.36
N ASP A 78 7.18 -27.11 -2.16
CA ASP A 78 8.10 -27.69 -1.18
C ASP A 78 8.16 -26.79 0.07
N VAL A 79 7.25 -27.06 1.01
CA VAL A 79 6.98 -26.23 2.21
C VAL A 79 8.12 -26.33 3.27
N SER A 80 9.08 -27.23 3.06
CA SER A 80 10.18 -27.51 3.99
C SER A 80 11.18 -26.36 4.13
N TYR A 81 11.29 -25.47 3.14
CA TYR A 81 12.26 -24.36 3.11
C TYR A 81 11.75 -23.07 3.79
N ILE A 82 10.44 -22.81 3.76
CA ILE A 82 9.80 -21.62 4.37
C ILE A 82 10.02 -21.58 5.90
N LYS A 83 10.31 -22.73 6.52
CA LYS A 83 10.42 -22.88 7.98
C LYS A 83 11.80 -22.50 8.56
N ASN A 84 12.83 -22.30 7.73
CA ASN A 84 14.22 -22.10 8.20
C ASN A 84 14.82 -20.71 7.91
N GLU A 85 14.13 -19.80 7.23
CA GLU A 85 14.72 -18.51 6.80
C GLU A 85 14.31 -17.31 7.67
N HIS A 86 15.32 -16.72 8.30
CA HIS A 86 15.27 -15.44 9.03
C HIS A 86 14.83 -14.23 8.17
N ASP A 87 14.77 -14.38 6.83
CA ASP A 87 14.34 -13.33 5.89
C ASP A 87 12.84 -13.39 5.48
N SER A 88 12.09 -14.41 5.92
CA SER A 88 10.64 -14.55 5.67
C SER A 88 9.80 -13.29 5.96
N PRO A 89 9.96 -12.59 7.11
CA PRO A 89 9.12 -11.42 7.43
C PRO A 89 9.41 -10.19 6.56
N ARG A 90 10.55 -10.13 5.85
CA ARG A 90 10.87 -9.04 4.92
C ARG A 90 10.16 -9.25 3.58
N ILE A 91 10.18 -10.49 3.09
CA ILE A 91 9.45 -10.89 1.87
C ILE A 91 7.96 -10.63 2.06
N GLU A 92 7.41 -11.06 3.19
CA GLU A 92 6.00 -10.88 3.52
C GLU A 92 5.58 -9.41 3.48
N LYS A 93 6.38 -8.50 4.06
CA LYS A 93 6.12 -7.05 4.03
C LYS A 93 6.16 -6.46 2.61
N LEU A 94 7.08 -6.93 1.77
CA LEU A 94 7.17 -6.50 0.37
C LEU A 94 5.95 -6.98 -0.42
N VAL A 95 5.57 -8.25 -0.27
CA VAL A 95 4.37 -8.82 -0.92
C VAL A 95 3.09 -8.12 -0.45
N TYR A 96 2.97 -7.82 0.84
CA TYR A 96 1.83 -7.05 1.38
C TYR A 96 1.73 -5.66 0.75
N THR A 97 2.88 -5.02 0.49
CA THR A 97 2.95 -3.71 -0.18
C THR A 97 2.48 -3.83 -1.64
N ILE A 98 2.86 -4.89 -2.37
CA ILE A 98 2.38 -5.18 -3.74
C ILE A 98 0.86 -5.33 -3.75
N ILE A 99 0.32 -6.19 -2.88
CA ILE A 99 -1.12 -6.48 -2.81
C ILE A 99 -1.90 -5.20 -2.49
N THR A 100 -1.44 -4.40 -1.54
CA THR A 100 -2.08 -3.13 -1.17
C THR A 100 -2.13 -2.16 -2.34
N SER A 101 -1.02 -2.01 -3.09
CA SER A 101 -0.95 -1.15 -4.27
C SER A 101 -1.87 -1.64 -5.40
N ALA A 102 -1.94 -2.96 -5.62
CA ALA A 102 -2.85 -3.56 -6.59
C ALA A 102 -4.33 -3.34 -6.21
N CYS A 103 -4.68 -3.46 -4.93
CA CYS A 103 -6.02 -3.16 -4.41
C CYS A 103 -6.39 -1.69 -4.62
N VAL A 104 -5.47 -0.75 -4.42
CA VAL A 104 -5.69 0.68 -4.72
C VAL A 104 -6.02 0.86 -6.20
N MET A 105 -5.21 0.30 -7.10
CA MET A 105 -5.44 0.41 -8.55
C MET A 105 -6.77 -0.20 -8.97
N ALA A 106 -7.12 -1.38 -8.45
CA ALA A 106 -8.40 -2.03 -8.69
C ALA A 106 -9.59 -1.21 -8.15
N GLY A 107 -9.45 -0.60 -6.98
CA GLY A 107 -10.45 0.29 -6.40
C GLY A 107 -10.76 1.50 -7.28
N ILE A 108 -9.71 2.11 -7.86
CA ILE A 108 -9.87 3.25 -8.79
C ILE A 108 -10.57 2.81 -10.09
N LEU A 109 -10.24 1.63 -10.63
CA LEU A 109 -10.94 1.07 -11.79
C LEU A 109 -12.43 0.87 -11.51
N ILE A 110 -12.76 0.23 -10.40
CA ILE A 110 -14.16 0.00 -9.98
C ILE A 110 -14.87 1.34 -9.81
N PHE A 111 -14.23 2.35 -9.23
CA PHE A 111 -14.79 3.68 -9.09
C PHE A 111 -15.16 4.32 -10.44
N PHE A 112 -14.28 4.23 -11.45
CA PHE A 112 -14.59 4.72 -12.79
C PHE A 112 -15.73 3.94 -13.45
N LEU A 113 -15.80 2.62 -13.27
CA LEU A 113 -16.89 1.78 -13.78
C LEU A 113 -18.24 2.15 -13.14
N VAL A 114 -18.27 2.27 -11.80
CA VAL A 114 -19.46 2.69 -11.07
C VAL A 114 -19.90 4.07 -11.55
N LYS A 115 -18.99 5.02 -11.69
CA LYS A 115 -19.33 6.34 -12.26
C LYS A 115 -19.94 6.23 -13.65
N ALA A 116 -19.36 5.42 -14.55
CA ALA A 116 -19.86 5.26 -15.91
C ALA A 116 -21.27 4.67 -15.96
N VAL A 117 -21.57 3.69 -15.11
CA VAL A 117 -22.89 3.04 -15.04
C VAL A 117 -23.93 3.96 -14.38
N PHE A 118 -23.58 4.60 -13.27
CA PHE A 118 -24.54 5.36 -12.46
C PHE A 118 -24.84 6.76 -13.01
N TYR A 119 -23.97 7.32 -13.86
CA TYR A 119 -24.19 8.64 -14.46
C TYR A 119 -25.49 8.73 -15.29
N ALA A 120 -25.90 7.62 -15.91
CA ALA A 120 -27.09 7.57 -16.75
C ALA A 120 -28.41 7.40 -15.97
N LEU A 121 -28.35 7.12 -14.66
CA LEU A 121 -29.54 6.84 -13.85
C LEU A 121 -30.19 8.15 -13.32
N PRO A 122 -31.53 8.27 -13.35
CA PRO A 122 -32.24 9.44 -12.81
C PRO A 122 -32.04 9.62 -11.29
N VAL A 123 -31.74 8.53 -10.57
CA VAL A 123 -31.40 8.55 -9.13
C VAL A 123 -30.14 9.38 -8.85
N TYR A 124 -29.17 9.36 -9.77
CA TYR A 124 -27.95 10.16 -9.68
C TYR A 124 -28.24 11.66 -9.83
N GLN A 125 -29.18 12.02 -10.71
CA GLN A 125 -29.59 13.41 -10.94
C GLN A 125 -30.32 13.99 -9.72
N ALA A 126 -31.08 13.16 -8.99
CA ALA A 126 -31.80 13.54 -7.78
C ALA A 126 -30.89 13.72 -6.54
N ASN A 127 -29.75 13.04 -6.47
CA ASN A 127 -28.87 13.02 -5.27
C ASN A 127 -27.41 13.39 -5.59
N LYS A 128 -27.18 14.31 -6.54
CA LYS A 128 -25.83 14.67 -7.02
C LYS A 128 -24.86 15.01 -5.91
N ASP A 129 -25.31 15.76 -4.91
CA ASP A 129 -24.45 16.22 -3.82
C ASP A 129 -23.95 15.07 -2.94
N LEU A 130 -24.81 14.09 -2.68
CA LEU A 130 -24.45 12.90 -1.91
C LEU A 130 -23.42 12.05 -2.66
N PHE A 131 -23.63 11.82 -3.96
CA PHE A 131 -22.66 11.08 -4.79
C PHE A 131 -21.32 11.82 -4.92
N LYS A 132 -21.34 13.16 -5.04
CA LYS A 132 -20.12 13.96 -5.05
C LYS A 132 -19.36 13.85 -3.73
N TYR A 133 -20.05 13.91 -2.59
CA TYR A 133 -19.43 13.75 -1.27
C TYR A 133 -18.78 12.38 -1.10
N ILE A 134 -19.49 11.30 -1.45
CA ILE A 134 -18.95 9.93 -1.41
C ILE A 134 -17.72 9.79 -2.32
N GLY A 135 -17.77 10.37 -3.53
CA GLY A 135 -16.65 10.33 -4.45
C GLY A 135 -15.40 11.03 -3.92
N ILE A 136 -15.55 12.21 -3.36
CA ILE A 136 -14.44 12.97 -2.75
C ILE A 136 -13.86 12.19 -1.57
N PHE A 137 -14.72 11.67 -0.69
CA PHE A 137 -14.30 10.84 0.44
C PHE A 137 -13.49 9.62 -0.02
N PHE A 138 -13.97 8.91 -1.05
CA PHE A 138 -13.28 7.75 -1.61
C PHE A 138 -11.90 8.10 -2.16
N ILE A 139 -11.76 9.23 -2.87
CA ILE A 139 -10.48 9.69 -3.41
C ILE A 139 -9.48 9.97 -2.28
N TYR A 140 -9.89 10.68 -1.23
CA TYR A 140 -9.02 10.94 -0.08
C TYR A 140 -8.64 9.65 0.65
N PHE A 141 -9.59 8.74 0.82
CA PHE A 141 -9.35 7.44 1.46
C PHE A 141 -8.32 6.60 0.69
N ILE A 142 -8.49 6.46 -0.63
CA ILE A 142 -7.51 5.75 -1.45
C ILE A 142 -6.15 6.45 -1.45
N SER A 143 -6.13 7.78 -1.50
CA SER A 143 -4.87 8.56 -1.45
C SER A 143 -4.11 8.29 -0.16
N TRP A 144 -4.81 8.20 0.96
CA TRP A 144 -4.22 7.83 2.25
C TRP A 144 -3.66 6.40 2.24
N MET A 145 -4.41 5.42 1.72
CA MET A 145 -3.91 4.05 1.58
C MET A 145 -2.63 3.99 0.74
N GLN A 146 -2.61 4.71 -0.39
CA GLN A 146 -1.45 4.76 -1.27
C GLN A 146 -0.25 5.42 -0.57
N LEU A 147 -0.47 6.49 0.20
CA LEU A 147 0.60 7.14 0.95
C LEU A 147 1.24 6.20 1.99
N LYS A 148 0.41 5.43 2.72
CA LYS A 148 0.93 4.41 3.66
C LYS A 148 1.76 3.34 2.94
N CYS A 149 1.31 2.92 1.77
CA CYS A 149 2.03 1.98 0.92
C CYS A 149 3.40 2.53 0.49
N VAL A 150 3.45 3.78 0.01
CA VAL A 150 4.69 4.48 -0.36
C VAL A 150 5.66 4.56 0.83
N MET A 151 5.19 4.97 2.00
CA MET A 151 6.03 5.10 3.19
C MET A 151 6.58 3.75 3.67
N SER A 152 5.76 2.69 3.65
CA SER A 152 6.21 1.32 3.94
C SER A 152 7.33 0.89 3.01
N LEU A 153 7.19 1.19 1.72
CA LEU A 153 8.21 0.89 0.71
C LEU A 153 9.52 1.63 0.97
N ILE A 154 9.46 2.94 1.24
CA ILE A 154 10.65 3.75 1.54
C ILE A 154 11.38 3.19 2.76
N LEU A 155 10.66 2.90 3.84
CA LEU A 155 11.25 2.34 5.06
C LEU A 155 11.88 0.97 4.82
N SER A 156 11.23 0.10 4.04
CA SER A 156 11.77 -1.20 3.67
C SER A 156 13.08 -1.06 2.89
N ASN A 157 13.15 -0.12 1.95
CA ASN A 157 14.36 0.15 1.16
C ASN A 157 15.49 0.74 2.02
N LEU A 158 15.19 1.70 2.90
CA LEU A 158 16.17 2.29 3.81
C LEU A 158 16.76 1.24 4.76
N HIS A 159 15.91 0.38 5.30
CA HIS A 159 16.35 -0.71 6.16
C HIS A 159 17.27 -1.69 5.42
N PHE A 160 16.96 -2.02 4.16
CA PHE A 160 17.82 -2.86 3.32
C PHE A 160 19.20 -2.23 3.10
N VAL A 161 19.25 -0.94 2.75
CA VAL A 161 20.51 -0.20 2.54
C VAL A 161 21.35 -0.15 3.83
N ASN A 162 20.72 0.10 4.98
CA ASN A 162 21.43 0.15 6.25
C ASN A 162 21.99 -1.23 6.65
N HIS A 163 21.22 -2.29 6.40
CA HIS A 163 21.67 -3.66 6.62
C HIS A 163 22.85 -4.03 5.70
N LEU A 164 22.80 -3.59 4.43
CA LEU A 164 23.88 -3.80 3.48
C LEU A 164 25.16 -3.10 3.91
N HIS A 165 25.09 -1.82 4.32
CA HIS A 165 26.25 -1.08 4.84
C HIS A 165 26.88 -1.76 6.06
N GLY A 166 26.06 -2.25 6.99
CA GLY A 166 26.55 -2.97 8.16
C GLY A 166 27.28 -4.27 7.79
N ARG A 167 26.76 -5.03 6.82
CA ARG A 167 27.43 -6.25 6.33
C ARG A 167 28.73 -5.95 5.58
N LEU A 168 28.73 -4.91 4.76
CA LEU A 168 29.91 -4.52 3.99
C LEU A 168 31.04 -4.00 4.90
N ALA A 169 30.69 -3.25 5.95
CA ALA A 169 31.64 -2.80 6.96
C ALA A 169 32.25 -3.98 7.73
N LYS A 170 31.45 -4.97 8.13
CA LYS A 170 31.95 -6.19 8.79
C LYS A 170 32.88 -7.01 7.90
N ALA A 171 32.49 -7.26 6.65
CA ALA A 171 33.33 -7.99 5.69
C ALA A 171 34.68 -7.31 5.45
N LYS A 172 34.71 -5.97 5.44
CA LYS A 172 35.96 -5.20 5.31
C LYS A 172 36.89 -5.34 6.52
N LEU A 173 36.35 -5.51 7.72
CA LEU A 173 37.13 -5.71 8.94
C LEU A 173 37.68 -7.14 9.02
N GLU A 174 36.87 -8.14 8.68
CA GLU A 174 37.30 -9.55 8.64
C GLU A 174 38.43 -9.77 7.62
N HIS A 175 38.42 -9.08 6.48
CA HIS A 175 39.51 -9.14 5.50
C HIS A 175 40.76 -8.31 5.83
N TYR A 176 40.75 -7.51 6.91
CA TYR A 176 41.92 -6.75 7.36
C TYR A 176 42.70 -7.47 8.47
N ASP A 177 42.08 -8.48 9.10
CA ASP A 177 42.67 -9.30 10.16
C ASP A 177 43.32 -10.62 9.63
N GLU A 178 43.35 -10.82 8.30
CA GLU A 178 44.14 -11.86 7.58
C GLU A 178 45.40 -11.27 6.94
#